data_AF-A0A7W0GFL8-F1
#
_entry.id   AF-A0A7W0GFL8-F1
#
_cell.length_a   1.000
_cell.length_b   1.000
_cell.length_c   1.000
_cell.angle_alpha   90.00
_cell.angle_beta   90.00
_cell.angle_gamma   90.00
#
_symmetry.space_group_name_H-M   'P 1'
#
loop_
_entity.id
_entity.type
_entity.pdbx_description
1 polymer ?
#
loop_
_entity_poly.entity_id
_entity_poly.type
_entity_poly.pdbx_seq_one_letter_code
_entity_poly.pdbx_strand_id
1 'polypeptide(L)' 'AEFGRVAAFLLSPAASYLSGVMLPVDGGLLRTI' A
#
# COMPACT_ATOMS: atom_id res chain seq x y z
N ALA A 1 -5.45 2.05 11.71
CA ALA A 1 -6.05 0.83 11.10
C ALA A 1 -5.76 0.72 9.58
N GLU A 2 -5.23 1.76 8.96
CA GLU A 2 -4.98 1.95 7.54
C GLU A 2 -4.00 0.92 6.99
N PHE A 3 -2.87 0.74 7.67
CA PHE A 3 -1.83 -0.22 7.27
C PHE A 3 -2.38 -1.65 7.12
N GLY A 4 -3.17 -2.12 8.09
CA GLY A 4 -3.75 -3.47 8.05
C GLY A 4 -4.69 -3.68 6.87
N ARG A 5 -5.48 -2.66 6.50
CA ARG A 5 -6.35 -2.72 5.31
C ARG A 5 -5.54 -2.81 4.02
N VAL A 6 -4.47 -2.02 3.93
CA VAL A 6 -3.56 -2.06 2.76
C VAL A 6 -2.83 -3.40 2.70
N ALA A 7 -2.34 -3.92 3.82
CA ALA A 7 -1.71 -5.24 3.88
C ALA A 7 -2.68 -6.37 3.47
N ALA A 8 -3.93 -6.33 3.94
CA ALA A 8 -4.96 -7.28 3.55
C ALA A 8 -5.24 -7.23 2.03
N PHE A 9 -5.27 -6.04 1.42
CA PHE A 9 -5.39 -5.90 -0.03
C PHE A 9 -4.19 -6.51 -0.77
N LEU A 10 -2.97 -6.19 -0.34
CA LEU A 10 -1.73 -6.68 -0.97
C LEU A 10 -1.60 -8.22 -0.91
N LEU A 11 -2.15 -8.84 0.13
CA LEU A 11 -2.17 -10.30 0.29
C LEU A 11 -3.33 -10.98 -0.46
N SER A 12 -4.19 -10.22 -1.15
CA SER A 12 -5.33 -10.75 -1.89
C SER A 12 -5.01 -10.95 -3.39
N PRO A 13 -5.80 -11.76 -4.12
CA PRO A 13 -5.65 -11.92 -5.58
C PRO A 13 -5.82 -10.62 -6.37
N ALA A 14 -6.49 -9.61 -5.80
CA ALA A 14 -6.68 -8.32 -6.45
C ALA A 14 -5.36 -7.56 -6.68
N ALA A 15 -4.31 -7.88 -5.92
CA ALA A 15 -2.97 -7.31 -6.06
C ALA A 15 -2.05 -8.14 -7.00
N SER A 16 -2.58 -9.13 -7.74
CA SER A 16 -1.76 -10.07 -8.54
C SER A 16 -0.86 -9.44 -9.61
N TYR A 17 -1.15 -8.21 -10.04
CA TYR A 17 -0.34 -7.46 -10.99
C TYR A 17 0.65 -6.48 -10.33
N LEU A 18 0.66 -6.39 -9.00
CA LEU A 18 1.56 -5.52 -8.26
C LEU A 18 2.80 -6.31 -7.84
N SER A 19 3.94 -5.96 -8.45
CA SER A 19 5.25 -6.50 -8.07
C SER A 19 6.31 -5.41 -8.21
N GLY A 20 7.31 -5.41 -7.31
CA GLY A 20 8.42 -4.46 -7.34
C GLY A 20 8.03 -3.01 -7.03
N VAL A 21 6.84 -2.76 -6.48
CA VAL A 21 6.36 -1.42 -6.12
C VAL A 21 6.46 -1.18 -4.62
N MET A 22 6.72 0.07 -4.23
CA MET A 22 6.54 0.52 -2.85
C MET A 22 5.23 1.29 -2.74
N LEU A 23 4.33 0.84 -1.85
CA LEU A 23 3.06 1.49 -1.56
C LEU A 23 3.12 2.17 -0.17
N PRO A 24 3.38 3.48 -0.10
CA PRO A 24 3.47 4.17 1.19
C PRO A 24 2.09 4.34 1.84
N VAL A 25 2.05 4.13 3.16
CA VAL A 25 0.86 4.29 4.01
C VAL A 25 1.20 5.23 5.16
N ASP A 26 1.45 6.50 4.83
CA ASP A 26 2.06 7.50 5.70
C ASP A 26 1.23 8.78 5.84
N GLY A 27 0.00 8.79 5.32
CA GLY A 27 -0.86 9.98 5.35
C GLY A 27 -0.43 11.10 4.39
N GLY A 28 0.43 10.82 3.40
CA GLY A 28 0.89 11.79 2.42
C GLY A 28 2.21 12.46 2.78
N LEU A 29 2.92 11.98 3.81
CA LEU A 29 4.18 12.55 4.27
C LEU A 29 5.23 12.62 3.15
N LEU A 30 5.35 11.56 2.33
CA LEU A 30 6.25 11.53 1.19
C LEU A 30 5.91 12.51 0.04
N ARG A 31 4.76 13.18 0.08
CA ARG A 31 4.32 14.15 -0.94
C ARG A 31 4.39 15.59 -0.46
N THR A 32 4.85 15.82 0.75
CA THR A 32 5.03 17.16 1.33
C THR A 32 6.44 17.67 1.02
N ILE A 33 6.55 18.97 0.70
CA ILE A 33 7.82 19.68 0.46
C ILE A 33 8.46 20.15 1.77
#